data_AF-A0A225W021-F1
#
_entry.id   AF-A0A225W021-F1
#
_cell.length_a   1.000
_cell.length_b   1.000
_cell.length_c   1.000
_cell.angle_alpha   90.00
_cell.angle_beta   90.00
_cell.angle_gamma   90.00
#
_symmetry.space_group_name_H-M   'P 1'
#
loop_
_entity.id
_entity.type
_entity.pdbx_description
1 polymer ?
#
loop_
_entity_poly.entity_id
_entity_poly.type
_entity_poly.pdbx_seq_one_letter_code
_entity_poly.pdbx_strand_id
1 'polypeptide(L)'
;MITVFWYMSDVTKGGYTNFSRAGGLPHPHSNKGCPQGISVAPKKRKVVVFYSMLPNGEGDPMSLHAGCPVEEGIKLSGNKWVWNKPHSEYD
;
A
#
# COMPACT_ATOMS: atom_id res chain seq x y z
N MET A 1 4.43 -1.13 -13.04
CA MET A 1 5.15 -0.59 -11.86
C MET A 1 4.79 -1.42 -10.65
N ILE A 2 5.77 -1.71 -9.79
CA ILE A 2 5.58 -2.47 -8.54
C ILE A 2 5.92 -1.55 -7.37
N THR A 3 5.17 -1.65 -6.29
CA THR A 3 5.54 -1.06 -5.00
C THR A 3 5.98 -2.16 -4.04
N VAL A 4 7.17 -2.00 -3.47
CA VAL A 4 7.69 -2.83 -2.39
C VAL A 4 7.64 -2.01 -1.11
N PHE A 5 6.76 -2.39 -0.18
CA PHE A 5 6.48 -1.64 1.04
C PHE A 5 6.96 -2.40 2.29
N TRP A 6 7.88 -1.80 3.02
CA TRP A 6 8.53 -2.39 4.20
C TRP A 6 7.97 -1.80 5.47
N TYR A 7 7.67 -2.65 6.45
CA TYR A 7 7.40 -2.22 7.82
C TYR A 7 8.69 -2.28 8.64
N MET A 8 9.12 -1.13 9.19
CA MET A 8 10.35 -0.98 9.96
C MET A 8 10.11 -0.95 11.48
N SER A 9 8.85 -0.85 11.91
CA SER A 9 8.42 -0.99 13.30
C SER A 9 7.21 -1.91 13.43
N ASP A 10 7.02 -2.45 14.63
CA ASP A 10 5.76 -3.03 15.05
C ASP A 10 4.84 -1.91 15.52
N VAL A 11 3.55 -2.01 15.19
CA VAL A 11 2.52 -1.10 15.70
C VAL A 11 1.60 -1.88 16.61
N THR A 12 1.29 -1.31 17.77
CA THR A 12 0.46 -1.94 18.80
C THR A 12 -0.98 -2.02 18.34
N LYS A 13 -1.54 -0.91 17.83
CA LYS A 13 -2.92 -0.84 17.36
C LYS A 13 -3.09 0.11 16.17
N GLY A 14 -3.89 -0.29 15.19
CA GLY A 14 -4.11 0.47 13.97
C GLY A 14 -2.95 0.38 12.97
N GLY A 15 -2.76 1.41 12.16
CA GLY A 15 -1.61 1.55 11.26
C GLY A 15 -1.57 0.58 10.08
N TYR A 16 -2.66 -0.11 9.79
CA TYR A 16 -2.75 -1.06 8.66
C TYR A 16 -2.44 -0.39 7.32
N THR A 17 -1.94 -1.17 6.37
CA THR A 17 -2.00 -0.81 4.94
C THR A 17 -3.25 -1.45 4.36
N ASN A 18 -4.23 -0.63 3.98
CA ASN A 18 -5.52 -1.10 3.47
C ASN A 18 -5.56 -0.99 1.94
N PHE A 19 -6.11 -2.01 1.30
CA PHE A 19 -6.42 -2.07 -0.12
C PHE A 19 -7.94 -2.08 -0.26
N SER A 20 -8.53 -0.87 -0.32
CA SER A 20 -9.97 -0.66 -0.20
C SER A 20 -10.78 -1.23 -1.38
N ARG A 21 -10.12 -1.51 -2.50
CA ARG A 21 -10.75 -2.07 -3.71
C ARG A 21 -10.40 -3.53 -3.96
N ALA A 22 -9.64 -4.15 -3.06
CA ALA A 22 -9.26 -5.56 -3.20
C ALA A 22 -10.51 -6.45 -3.35
N GLY A 23 -10.44 -7.43 -4.25
CA GLY A 23 -11.56 -8.33 -4.54
C GLY A 23 -12.64 -7.74 -5.45
N GLY A 24 -12.36 -6.63 -6.15
CA GLY A 24 -13.31 -6.00 -7.09
C GLY A 24 -14.29 -5.03 -6.43
N LEU A 25 -14.00 -4.59 -5.20
CA LEU A 25 -14.87 -3.66 -4.48
C LEU A 25 -14.94 -2.28 -5.16
N PRO A 26 -16.09 -1.59 -5.05
CA PRO A 26 -16.25 -0.26 -5.63
C PRO A 26 -15.28 0.75 -5.00
N HIS A 27 -15.07 1.87 -5.68
CA HIS A 27 -14.27 2.96 -5.12
C HIS A 27 -14.92 3.46 -3.81
N PRO A 28 -14.19 3.53 -2.70
CA PRO A 28 -14.76 3.95 -1.43
C PRO A 28 -15.06 5.45 -1.44
N HIS A 29 -16.09 5.88 -0.70
CA HIS A 29 -16.36 7.31 -0.51
C HIS A 29 -15.27 8.03 0.31
N SER A 30 -14.49 7.28 1.10
CA SER A 30 -13.39 7.80 1.90
C SER A 30 -12.34 6.72 2.12
N ASN A 31 -11.06 7.09 2.01
CA ASN A 31 -9.95 6.22 2.40
C ASN A 31 -9.60 6.33 3.90
N LYS A 32 -10.27 7.23 4.65
CA LYS A 32 -10.09 7.36 6.10
C LYS A 32 -10.76 6.19 6.81
N GLY A 33 -10.09 5.64 7.81
CA GLY A 33 -10.64 4.57 8.66
C GLY A 33 -10.68 3.18 8.02
N CYS A 34 -10.20 3.03 6.78
CA CYS A 34 -10.06 1.73 6.10
C CYS A 34 -11.36 0.91 6.10
N PRO A 35 -12.44 1.45 5.50
CA PRO A 35 -13.80 0.98 5.71
C PRO A 35 -14.11 -0.39 5.10
N GLN A 36 -13.33 -0.82 4.12
CA GLN A 36 -13.58 -2.05 3.36
C GLN A 36 -12.27 -2.60 2.77
N GLY A 37 -12.37 -3.76 2.11
CA GLY A 37 -11.25 -4.40 1.43
C GLY A 37 -10.31 -5.14 2.38
N ILE A 38 -9.05 -5.31 1.96
CA ILE A 38 -8.07 -6.11 2.70
C ILE A 38 -7.12 -5.17 3.46
N SER A 39 -6.87 -5.47 4.72
CA SER A 39 -5.94 -4.71 5.57
C SER A 39 -4.76 -5.57 6.00
N VAL A 40 -3.55 -5.06 5.81
CA VAL A 40 -2.30 -5.70 6.23
C VAL A 40 -1.77 -5.02 7.49
N ALA A 41 -1.65 -5.79 8.57
CA ALA A 41 -1.09 -5.29 9.81
C ALA A 41 0.42 -4.97 9.67
N PRO A 42 0.88 -3.81 10.14
CA PRO A 42 2.30 -3.49 10.19
C PRO A 42 3.00 -4.36 11.22
N LYS A 43 3.99 -5.13 10.76
CA LYS A 43 4.86 -5.96 11.61
C LYS A 43 6.29 -5.79 11.14
N LYS A 44 7.21 -5.50 12.05
CA LYS A 44 8.59 -5.21 11.72
C LYS A 44 9.17 -6.35 10.87
N ARG A 45 9.90 -5.99 9.80
CA ARG A 45 10.47 -6.90 8.78
C ARG A 45 9.47 -7.55 7.82
N LYS A 46 8.15 -7.36 7.99
CA LYS A 46 7.18 -7.80 7.00
C LYS A 46 7.22 -6.86 5.79
N VAL A 47 7.08 -7.44 4.61
CA VAL A 47 7.06 -6.73 3.32
C VAL A 47 5.73 -7.02 2.64
N VAL A 48 5.15 -5.98 2.04
CA VAL A 48 4.00 -6.09 1.13
C VAL A 48 4.47 -5.69 -0.26
N VAL A 49 4.19 -6.54 -1.23
CA VAL A 49 4.46 -6.28 -2.65
C VAL A 49 3.13 -6.24 -3.38
N PHE A 50 2.91 -5.18 -4.16
CA PHE A 50 1.72 -5.07 -5.00
C PHE A 50 2.04 -4.34 -6.31
N TYR A 51 1.27 -4.69 -7.34
CA TYR A 51 1.36 -4.08 -8.66
C TYR A 51 0.45 -2.85 -8.69
N SER A 52 0.98 -1.75 -9.21
CA SER A 52 0.21 -0.51 -9.42
C SER A 52 -0.28 -0.37 -10.87
N MET A 53 0.07 -1.32 -11.73
CA MET A 53 -0.28 -1.34 -13.15
C MET A 53 -0.66 -2.75 -13.57
N LEU A 54 -1.60 -2.83 -14.52
CA LEU A 54 -1.99 -4.04 -15.23
C LEU A 54 -0.87 -4.51 -16.19
N PRO A 55 -0.92 -5.76 -16.70
CA PRO A 55 0.09 -6.28 -17.63
C PRO A 55 0.24 -5.46 -18.92
N ASN A 56 -0.81 -4.75 -19.34
CA ASN A 56 -0.79 -3.87 -20.50
C ASN A 56 -0.17 -2.49 -20.23
N GLY A 57 0.22 -2.19 -18.98
CA GLY A 57 0.78 -0.90 -18.59
C GLY A 57 -0.24 0.17 -18.20
N GLU A 58 -1.53 -0.15 -18.14
CA GLU A 58 -2.52 0.78 -17.58
C GLU A 58 -2.45 0.78 -16.04
N GLY A 59 -2.79 1.91 -15.41
CA GLY A 59 -2.87 1.98 -13.95
C GLY A 59 -3.91 1.01 -13.40
N ASP A 60 -3.56 0.21 -12.39
CA ASP A 60 -4.48 -0.77 -11.79
C ASP A 60 -5.37 -0.08 -10.74
N PRO A 61 -6.67 0.11 -10.99
CA PRO A 61 -7.57 0.78 -10.05
C PRO A 61 -7.82 -0.06 -8.78
N MET A 62 -7.55 -1.37 -8.81
CA MET A 62 -7.67 -2.27 -7.65
C MET A 62 -6.50 -2.11 -6.67
N SER A 63 -5.40 -1.51 -7.12
CA SER A 63 -4.21 -1.24 -6.30
C SER A 63 -4.37 -0.04 -5.35
N LEU A 64 -5.55 0.61 -5.34
CA LEU A 64 -5.86 1.72 -4.43
C LEU A 64 -5.58 1.29 -2.99
N HIS A 65 -4.66 1.99 -2.35
CA HIS A 65 -4.23 1.67 -1.00
C HIS A 65 -4.06 2.92 -0.15
N ALA A 66 -4.18 2.75 1.17
CA ALA A 66 -4.03 3.81 2.14
C ALA A 66 -3.39 3.31 3.44
N GLY A 67 -2.80 4.23 4.19
CA GLY A 67 -2.41 3.99 5.58
C GLY A 67 -3.58 4.28 6.51
N CYS A 68 -4.03 3.29 7.27
CA CYS A 68 -5.01 3.49 8.33
C CYS A 68 -4.41 4.31 9.48
N PRO A 69 -5.25 5.03 10.25
CA PRO A 69 -4.80 5.72 11.45
C PRO A 69 -4.03 4.80 12.39
N VAL A 70 -2.90 5.28 12.91
CA VAL A 70 -2.21 4.62 14.03
C VAL A 70 -2.95 5.01 15.30
N GLU A 71 -3.43 4.02 16.04
CA GLU A 71 -4.14 4.24 17.29
C GLU A 71 -3.19 4.16 18.49
N GLU A 72 -2.19 3.27 18.43
CA GLU A 72 -1.20 3.10 19.49
C GLU A 72 0.16 2.65 18.93
N GLY A 73 1.24 3.30 19.38
CA GLY A 73 2.62 3.07 18.93
C GLY A 73 3.06 4.02 17.82
N ILE A 74 4.13 3.67 17.10
CA ILE A 74 4.70 4.47 16.01
C ILE A 74 4.90 3.57 14.78
N LYS A 75 4.34 3.98 13.63
CA LYS A 75 4.53 3.30 12.34
C LYS A 75 5.72 3.91 11.60
N LEU A 76 6.79 3.14 11.47
CA LEU A 76 7.90 3.42 10.57
C LEU A 76 7.80 2.47 9.38
N SER A 77 7.83 3.02 8.17
CA SER A 77 7.73 2.25 6.94
C SER A 77 8.47 2.94 5.79
N GLY A 78 8.91 2.15 4.82
CA GLY A 78 9.60 2.64 3.64
C GLY A 78 9.03 2.00 2.38
N ASN A 79 8.89 2.78 1.31
CA ASN A 79 8.43 2.33 0.02
C ASN A 79 9.55 2.41 -1.02
N LYS A 80 9.72 1.35 -1.81
CA LYS A 80 10.53 1.37 -3.02
C LYS A 80 9.60 1.18 -4.21
N TRP A 81 9.62 2.15 -5.12
CA TRP A 81 8.99 2.01 -6.43
C TRP A 81 9.94 1.36 -7.42
N VAL A 82 9.44 0.36 -8.12
CA VAL A 82 10.12 -0.32 -9.22
C VAL A 82 9.39 0.04 -10.50
N TRP A 83 10.04 0.90 -11.28
CA TRP A 83 9.53 1.43 -12.54
C TRP A 83 9.60 0.38 -13.64
N ASN A 84 8.66 0.45 -14.58
CA ASN A 84 8.62 -0.41 -15.78
C ASN A 84 9.59 0.04 -16.87
N LYS A 85 10.21 1.21 -16.71
CA LYS A 85 11.29 1.72 -17.54
C LYS A 85 12.47 2.09 -16.63
N PRO A 86 13.72 2.02 -17.13
CA PRO A 86 14.85 2.57 -16.42
C PRO A 86 14.57 4.03 -16.05
N HIS A 87 14.82 4.38 -14.79
CA HIS A 87 14.86 5.78 -14.40
C HIS A 87 16.13 6.35 -15.03
N SER A 88 16.01 7.30 -15.96
CA SER A 88 17.20 7.95 -16.52
C SER A 88 17.85 8.78 -15.40
N GLU A 89 19.18 8.84 -15.34
CA GLU A 89 19.90 9.69 -14.38
C GLU A 89 19.89 11.18 -14.80
N TYR A 90 19.18 11.54 -15.87
CA TYR A 90 19.24 12.85 -16.52
C TYR A 90 17.87 13.56 -16.66
N ASP A 91 16.82 13.09 -15.99
CA ASP A 91 15.54 13.81 -15.86
C ASP A 91 15.46 14.61 -14.56
#